data_AF-A0A5B7JM49-F1
#
_entry.id   AF-A0A5B7JM49-F1
#
_cell.length_a   1.000
_cell.length_b   1.000
_cell.length_c   1.000
_cell.angle_alpha   90.00
_cell.angle_beta   90.00
_cell.angle_gamma   90.00
#
_symmetry.space_group_name_H-M   'P 1'
#
loop_
_entity.id
_entity.type
_entity.pdbx_description
1 polymer ?
#
loop_
_entity_poly.entity_id
_entity_poly.type
_entity_poly.pdbx_seq_one_letter_code
_entity_poly.pdbx_strand_id
1 'polypeptide(L)'
;MDVLKDFGINKEQILLIVTDNASNMISTIEKLNTDEDERHHEEIQESTENDEIDLEDDFEMVDGFVEAAAELSTIHHMRCAVHTLQLAIRDGPRQPHAANLVGRVRNIAVAARTPKLDAILETCWKRGNFGPGY
;
A
#
# COMPACT_ATOMS: atom_id res chain seq x y z
N MET A 1 5.33 11.35 9.76
CA MET A 1 6.75 10.94 9.83
C MET A 1 7.21 10.54 11.22
N ASP A 2 6.45 10.85 12.28
CA ASP A 2 6.92 10.64 13.65
C ASP A 2 7.21 9.16 13.96
N VAL A 3 6.38 8.24 13.47
CA VAL A 3 6.66 6.80 13.59
C VAL A 3 8.00 6.42 12.95
N LEU A 4 8.36 6.96 11.79
CA LEU A 4 9.65 6.65 11.17
C LEU A 4 10.82 7.22 11.98
N LYS A 5 10.66 8.43 12.53
CA LYS A 5 11.64 9.07 13.41
C LYS A 5 11.88 8.24 14.68
N ASP A 6 10.83 7.65 15.26
CA ASP A 6 10.93 6.79 16.44
C ASP A 6 11.83 5.56 16.19
N PHE A 7 11.91 5.11 14.93
CA PHE A 7 12.78 4.00 14.51
C PHE A 7 14.09 4.46 13.82
N GLY A 8 14.33 5.77 13.73
CA GLY A 8 15.51 6.32 13.05
C GLY A 8 15.57 5.98 11.55
N ILE A 9 14.40 5.80 10.91
CA ILE A 9 14.27 5.48 9.49
C ILE A 9 14.07 6.79 8.73
N ASN A 10 14.98 7.09 7.81
CA ASN A 10 14.86 8.21 6.90
C ASN A 10 13.95 7.84 5.72
N LYS A 11 13.35 8.85 5.09
CA LYS A 11 12.37 8.65 4.02
C LYS A 11 12.99 7.98 2.80
N GLU A 12 14.23 8.34 2.49
CA GLU A 12 15.03 7.86 1.35
C GLU A 12 15.39 6.37 1.49
N GLN A 13 15.20 5.80 2.69
CA GLN A 13 15.37 4.36 2.93
C GLN A 13 14.10 3.56 2.62
N ILE A 14 13.00 4.23 2.24
CA ILE A 14 11.72 3.60 1.94
C ILE A 14 11.59 3.41 0.43
N LEU A 15 11.83 2.18 -0.02
CA LEU A 15 11.67 1.82 -1.43
C LEU A 15 10.19 1.72 -1.87
N LEU A 16 9.34 1.13 -1.02
CA LEU A 16 7.99 0.71 -1.41
C LEU A 16 7.02 0.81 -0.25
N ILE A 17 5.85 1.36 -0.51
CA ILE A 17 4.69 1.35 0.40
C ILE A 17 3.57 0.51 -0.20
N VAL A 18 3.01 -0.40 0.60
CA VAL A 18 1.86 -1.23 0.21
C VAL A 18 0.63 -0.82 1.02
N THR A 19 -0.40 -0.27 0.36
CA THR A 19 -1.64 0.20 1.02
C THR A 19 -2.88 -0.16 0.20
N ASP A 20 -4.08 0.04 0.76
CA ASP A 20 -5.32 -0.18 0.02
C ASP A 20 -5.53 0.86 -1.10
N ASN A 21 -6.64 0.75 -1.84
CA ASN A 21 -6.93 1.64 -2.96
C ASN A 21 -7.64 2.93 -2.53
N ALA A 22 -7.67 3.24 -1.23
CA ALA A 22 -8.36 4.44 -0.77
C ALA A 22 -7.62 5.69 -1.24
N SER A 23 -8.37 6.66 -1.78
CA SER A 23 -7.80 7.86 -2.40
C SER A 23 -6.92 8.66 -1.46
N ASN A 24 -7.22 8.65 -0.15
CA ASN A 24 -6.39 9.29 0.87
C ASN A 24 -5.02 8.59 1.03
N MET A 25 -4.96 7.26 0.87
CA MET A 25 -3.70 6.52 0.94
C MET A 25 -2.82 6.82 -0.28
N ILE A 26 -3.41 6.84 -1.48
CA ILE A 26 -2.71 7.17 -2.72
C ILE A 26 -2.18 8.61 -2.65
N SER A 27 -3.04 9.57 -2.28
CA SER A 27 -2.66 10.98 -2.16
C SER A 27 -1.58 11.22 -1.10
N THR A 28 -1.54 10.41 -0.03
CA THR A 28 -0.48 10.53 0.98
C THR A 28 0.88 10.20 0.38
N ILE A 29 0.95 9.20 -0.49
CA ILE A 29 2.21 8.76 -1.09
C ILE A 29 2.68 9.74 -2.18
N GLU A 30 1.73 10.28 -2.95
CA GLU A 30 2.01 11.39 -3.88
C GLU A 30 2.64 12.57 -3.14
N LYS A 31 2.02 13.00 -2.04
CA LYS A 31 2.55 14.11 -1.20
C LYS A 31 3.92 13.79 -0.62
N LEU A 32 4.14 12.55 -0.16
CA LEU A 32 5.44 12.12 0.33
C LEU A 32 6.51 12.35 -0.73
N ASN A 33 6.27 11.99 -1.98
CA ASN A 33 7.24 12.20 -3.06
C ASN A 33 7.36 13.68 -3.48
N THR A 34 6.27 14.44 -3.55
CA THR A 34 6.33 15.88 -3.92
C THR A 34 7.00 16.74 -2.86
N ASP A 35 6.86 16.42 -1.58
CA ASP A 35 7.57 17.12 -0.49
C ASP A 35 9.12 17.02 -0.64
N GLU A 36 9.66 16.14 -1.48
CA GLU A 36 11.10 16.06 -1.82
C GLU A 36 11.49 16.95 -3.00
N ASP A 37 10.66 17.04 -4.04
CA ASP A 37 10.95 17.89 -5.20
C ASP A 37 11.16 19.35 -4.78
N GLU A 38 10.34 19.85 -3.86
CA GLU A 38 10.46 21.23 -3.35
C GLU A 38 11.72 21.44 -2.49
N ARG A 39 12.15 20.44 -1.72
CA ARG A 39 13.36 20.53 -0.85
C ARG A 39 14.66 20.37 -1.63
N HIS A 40 14.69 19.51 -2.64
CA HIS A 40 15.86 19.36 -3.51
C HIS A 40 16.06 20.57 -4.44
N HIS A 41 14.98 21.24 -4.86
CA HIS A 41 15.10 22.45 -5.69
C HIS A 41 15.68 23.64 -4.90
N GLU A 42 15.39 23.75 -3.61
CA GLU A 42 15.97 24.79 -2.74
C GLU A 42 17.47 24.58 -2.47
N GLU A 43 17.92 23.34 -2.23
CA GLU A 43 19.36 23.04 -2.01
C GLU A 43 20.23 23.21 -3.28
N ILE A 44 19.67 22.96 -4.47
CA ILE A 44 20.38 23.18 -5.74
C ILE A 44 20.51 24.68 -6.05
N GLN A 45 19.48 25.49 -5.77
CA GLN A 45 19.55 26.93 -6.00
C GLN A 45 20.54 27.65 -5.08
N GLU A 46 20.72 27.19 -3.83
CA GLU A 46 21.69 27.80 -2.90
C GLU A 46 23.15 27.44 -3.23
N SER A 47 23.39 26.35 -3.97
CA SER A 47 24.73 25.87 -4.34
C SER A 47 25.21 26.33 -5.73
N THR A 48 24.34 26.92 -6.55
CA THR A 48 24.65 27.32 -7.95
C THR A 48 25.02 28.81 -8.10
N GLU A 49 25.16 29.58 -7.02
CA GLU A 49 25.53 31.00 -7.12
C GLU A 49 27.04 31.28 -7.26
N ASN A 50 27.93 30.27 -7.26
CA ASN A 50 29.36 30.57 -7.25
C ASN A 50 30.33 29.52 -7.85
N ASP A 51 30.11 29.06 -9.09
CA ASP A 51 31.24 28.64 -9.97
C ASP A 51 30.77 28.45 -11.43
N GLU A 52 31.20 29.36 -12.33
CA GLU A 52 31.15 29.14 -13.78
C GLU A 52 32.18 28.06 -14.14
N ILE A 53 31.72 26.80 -14.31
CA ILE A 53 32.53 25.72 -14.88
C ILE A 53 31.92 25.31 -16.22
N ASP A 54 32.69 25.57 -17.27
CA ASP A 54 32.45 25.15 -18.66
C ASP A 54 32.62 23.61 -18.77
N LEU A 55 31.50 22.88 -18.92
CA LEU A 55 31.45 21.43 -19.06
C LEU A 55 30.48 21.03 -20.19
N GLU A 56 30.85 21.28 -21.44
CA GLU A 56 30.01 20.94 -22.60
C GLU A 56 30.11 19.47 -23.08
N ASP A 57 30.95 18.60 -22.49
CA ASP A 57 31.25 17.26 -23.06
C ASP A 57 30.94 16.04 -22.15
N ASP A 58 30.27 16.23 -21.00
CA ASP A 58 29.99 15.13 -20.03
C ASP A 58 28.48 14.94 -19.72
N PHE A 59 27.60 15.63 -20.45
CA PHE A 59 26.18 15.77 -20.11
C PHE A 59 25.32 14.51 -20.29
N GLU A 60 25.67 13.61 -21.24
CA GLU A 60 24.87 12.41 -21.53
C GLU A 60 25.04 11.27 -20.50
N MET A 61 26.21 11.15 -19.85
CA MET A 61 26.44 10.10 -18.84
C MET A 61 25.88 10.49 -17.46
N VAL A 62 25.78 11.80 -17.21
CA VAL A 62 25.21 12.36 -15.98
C VAL A 62 23.69 12.21 -15.97
N ASP A 63 23.01 12.37 -17.12
CA ASP A 63 21.55 12.28 -17.23
C ASP A 63 21.02 10.90 -16.78
N GLY A 64 21.65 9.81 -17.24
CA GLY A 64 21.25 8.44 -16.84
C GLY A 64 21.54 8.11 -15.38
N PHE A 65 22.55 8.74 -14.76
CA PHE A 65 22.83 8.58 -13.32
C PHE A 65 21.84 9.37 -12.47
N VAL A 66 21.49 10.58 -12.90
CA VAL A 66 20.49 11.44 -12.25
C VAL A 66 19.11 10.80 -12.31
N GLU A 67 18.71 10.24 -13.45
CA GLU A 67 17.43 9.53 -13.60
C GLU A 67 17.37 8.28 -12.71
N ALA A 68 18.43 7.45 -12.69
CA ALA A 68 18.50 6.28 -11.82
C ALA A 68 18.52 6.63 -10.32
N ALA A 69 19.17 7.74 -9.95
CA ALA A 69 19.18 8.24 -8.59
C ALA A 69 17.80 8.79 -8.17
N ALA A 70 17.09 9.45 -9.08
CA ALA A 70 15.72 9.93 -8.86
C ALA A 70 14.72 8.77 -8.70
N GLU A 71 14.90 7.66 -9.42
CA GLU A 71 14.12 6.44 -9.20
C GLU A 71 14.40 5.82 -7.81
N LEU A 72 15.64 5.91 -7.32
CA LEU A 72 16.02 5.40 -6.00
C LEU A 72 15.51 6.25 -4.83
N SER A 73 15.30 7.55 -5.03
CA SER A 73 14.72 8.45 -4.01
C SER A 73 13.18 8.43 -4.00
N THR A 74 12.56 8.02 -5.11
CA THR A 74 11.10 7.97 -5.22
C THR A 74 10.52 6.78 -4.44
N ILE A 75 9.57 7.04 -3.54
CA ILE A 75 8.82 5.97 -2.89
C ILE A 75 7.84 5.37 -3.90
N HIS A 76 7.97 4.08 -4.22
CA HIS A 76 6.99 3.37 -5.02
C HIS A 76 5.73 3.03 -4.22
N HIS A 77 4.58 3.01 -4.90
CA HIS A 77 3.32 2.53 -4.33
C HIS A 77 2.88 1.23 -4.98
N MET A 78 2.52 0.23 -4.16
CA MET A 78 1.83 -0.97 -4.62
C MET A 78 0.48 -1.12 -3.90
N ARG A 79 -0.54 -1.50 -4.66
CA ARG A 79 -1.87 -1.77 -4.11
C ARG A 79 -1.89 -3.09 -3.34
N CYS A 80 -2.55 -3.10 -2.20
CA CYS A 80 -2.71 -4.28 -1.37
C CYS A 80 -3.46 -5.38 -2.13
N ALA A 81 -2.81 -6.55 -2.26
CA ALA A 81 -3.36 -7.70 -2.97
C ALA A 81 -4.66 -8.21 -2.32
N VAL A 82 -4.71 -8.24 -0.98
CA VAL A 82 -5.90 -8.68 -0.23
C VAL A 82 -7.09 -7.75 -0.48
N HIS A 83 -6.86 -6.43 -0.44
CA HIS A 83 -7.91 -5.45 -0.72
C HIS A 83 -8.37 -5.55 -2.18
N THR A 84 -7.43 -5.69 -3.11
CA THR A 84 -7.74 -5.86 -4.53
C THR A 84 -8.57 -7.13 -4.79
N LEU A 85 -8.25 -8.24 -4.13
CA LEU A 85 -9.05 -9.47 -4.19
C LEU A 85 -10.46 -9.27 -3.60
N GLN A 86 -10.56 -8.55 -2.48
CA GLN A 86 -11.85 -8.21 -1.88
C GLN A 86 -12.74 -7.41 -2.85
N LEU A 87 -12.17 -6.43 -3.56
CA LEU A 87 -12.87 -5.67 -4.60
C LEU A 87 -13.27 -6.58 -5.77
N ALA A 88 -12.38 -7.45 -6.24
CA ALA A 88 -12.68 -8.40 -7.32
C ALA A 88 -13.83 -9.35 -6.97
N ILE A 89 -13.89 -9.84 -5.72
CA ILE A 89 -15.00 -10.70 -5.27
C ILE A 89 -16.31 -9.90 -5.15
N ARG A 90 -16.23 -8.64 -4.74
CA ARG A 90 -17.41 -7.77 -4.60
C ARG A 90 -17.97 -7.37 -5.97
N ASP A 91 -17.11 -6.98 -6.89
CA ASP A 91 -17.47 -6.33 -8.16
C ASP A 91 -17.49 -7.32 -9.34
N GLY A 92 -16.81 -8.46 -9.21
CA GLY A 92 -16.68 -9.48 -10.25
C GLY A 92 -17.97 -10.19 -10.67
N PRO A 93 -18.96 -10.45 -9.78
CA PRO A 93 -20.20 -11.10 -10.16
C PRO A 93 -21.06 -10.22 -11.10
N ARG A 94 -20.96 -10.45 -12.41
CA ARG A 94 -21.76 -9.74 -13.43
C ARG A 94 -23.23 -10.17 -13.45
N GLN A 95 -23.51 -11.41 -13.03
CA GLN A 95 -24.87 -11.95 -12.99
C GLN A 95 -25.52 -11.63 -11.63
N PRO A 96 -26.73 -11.02 -11.61
CA PRO A 96 -27.42 -10.68 -10.37
C PRO A 96 -27.65 -11.89 -9.45
N HIS A 97 -27.85 -13.08 -10.01
CA HIS A 97 -28.03 -14.30 -9.23
C HIS A 97 -26.76 -14.68 -8.44
N ALA A 98 -25.60 -14.65 -9.10
CA ALA A 98 -24.32 -14.93 -8.46
C ALA A 98 -23.98 -13.89 -7.38
N ALA A 99 -24.21 -12.61 -7.66
CA ALA A 99 -24.02 -11.52 -6.69
C ALA A 99 -24.89 -11.72 -5.44
N ASN A 100 -26.17 -12.06 -5.63
CA ASN A 100 -27.09 -12.33 -4.53
C ASN A 100 -26.68 -13.56 -3.71
N LEU A 101 -26.22 -14.64 -4.34
CA LEU A 101 -25.76 -15.83 -3.65
C LEU A 101 -24.54 -15.51 -2.76
N VAL A 102 -23.54 -14.82 -3.31
CA VAL A 102 -22.36 -14.38 -2.54
C VAL A 102 -22.75 -13.48 -1.38
N GLY A 103 -23.68 -12.53 -1.59
CA GLY A 103 -24.20 -11.66 -0.54
C GLY A 103 -24.88 -12.44 0.60
N ARG A 104 -25.71 -13.43 0.26
CA ARG A 104 -26.38 -14.29 1.26
C ARG A 104 -25.38 -15.12 2.06
N VAL A 105 -24.40 -15.74 1.40
CA VAL A 105 -23.35 -16.52 2.07
C VAL A 105 -22.53 -15.62 3.00
N ARG A 106 -22.18 -14.40 2.56
CA ARG A 106 -21.48 -13.42 3.39
C ARG A 106 -22.29 -13.05 4.64
N ASN A 107 -23.59 -12.80 4.50
CA ASN A 107 -24.46 -12.47 5.63
C ASN A 107 -24.55 -13.62 6.64
N ILE A 108 -24.63 -14.87 6.16
CA ILE A 108 -24.58 -16.05 7.02
C ILE A 108 -23.23 -16.12 7.75
N ALA A 109 -22.12 -15.92 7.06
CA ALA A 109 -20.79 -15.94 7.68
C ALA A 109 -20.58 -14.80 8.68
N VAL A 110 -21.17 -13.62 8.47
CA VAL A 110 -21.19 -12.52 9.44
C VAL A 110 -22.02 -12.90 10.67
N ALA A 111 -23.22 -13.44 10.46
CA ALA A 111 -24.08 -13.90 11.55
C ALA A 111 -23.42 -15.02 12.37
N ALA A 112 -22.79 -16.00 11.72
CA ALA A 112 -22.10 -17.10 12.37
C ALA A 112 -20.92 -16.62 13.25
N ARG A 113 -20.22 -15.56 12.83
CA ARG A 113 -19.14 -14.93 13.62
C ARG A 113 -19.63 -14.08 14.79
N THR A 114 -20.94 -13.96 15.01
CA THR A 114 -21.44 -13.26 16.18
C THR A 114 -21.11 -14.06 17.45
N PRO A 115 -20.65 -13.44 18.54
CA PRO A 115 -20.18 -14.15 19.73
C PRO A 115 -21.22 -15.11 20.33
N LYS A 116 -22.51 -14.79 20.13
CA LYS A 116 -23.62 -15.63 20.58
C LYS A 116 -23.74 -16.92 19.77
N LEU A 117 -23.61 -16.85 18.45
CA LEU A 117 -23.61 -18.04 17.60
C LEU A 117 -22.31 -18.81 17.72
N ASP A 118 -21.18 -18.12 17.81
CA ASP A 118 -19.85 -18.73 18.00
C ASP A 118 -19.79 -19.53 19.31
N ALA A 119 -20.27 -18.95 20.43
CA ALA A 119 -20.37 -19.65 21.70
C ALA A 119 -21.32 -20.87 21.63
N ILE A 120 -22.43 -20.77 20.88
CA ILE A 120 -23.35 -21.89 20.67
C ILE A 120 -22.69 -22.98 19.82
N LEU A 121 -21.99 -22.62 18.75
CA LEU A 121 -21.28 -23.55 17.87
C LEU A 121 -20.16 -24.27 18.62
N GLU A 122 -19.35 -23.55 19.39
CA GLU A 122 -18.33 -24.11 20.28
C GLU A 122 -18.92 -25.05 21.33
N THR A 123 -20.07 -24.69 21.91
CA THR A 123 -20.74 -25.53 22.91
C THR A 123 -21.35 -26.77 22.27
N CYS A 124 -21.92 -26.67 21.07
CA CYS A 124 -22.44 -27.79 20.30
C CYS A 124 -21.32 -28.71 19.81
N TRP A 125 -20.17 -28.15 19.39
CA TRP A 125 -18.97 -28.90 19.04
C TRP A 125 -18.45 -29.71 20.23
N LYS A 126 -18.38 -29.09 21.41
CA LYS A 126 -17.97 -29.75 22.66
C LYS A 126 -18.98 -30.78 23.17
N ARG A 127 -20.26 -30.66 22.79
CA ARG A 127 -21.35 -31.55 23.23
C ARG A 127 -21.71 -32.65 22.24
N GLY A 128 -21.29 -32.59 20.98
CA GLY A 128 -21.68 -33.53 19.93
C GLY A 128 -20.48 -34.08 19.15
N ASN A 129 -20.01 -35.27 19.54
CA ASN A 129 -19.57 -36.42 18.72
C ASN A 129 -19.02 -36.25 17.28
N PHE A 130 -18.42 -35.11 16.93
CA PHE A 130 -17.58 -34.95 15.73
C PHE A 130 -16.11 -34.90 16.15
N GLY A 131 -15.65 -35.97 16.79
CA GLY A 131 -14.23 -36.29 16.76
C GLY A 131 -13.82 -36.67 15.33
N PRO A 132 -12.53 -36.55 14.96
CA PRO A 132 -12.08 -36.92 13.62
C PRO A 132 -12.36 -38.41 13.40
N GLY A 133 -13.31 -38.71 12.51
CA GLY A 133 -13.45 -40.04 11.94
C GLY A 133 -12.23 -40.28 11.05
N TYR A 134 -11.38 -41.23 11.45
CA TYR A 134 -10.55 -41.97 10.51
C TYR A 134 -11.44 -42.80 9.58
#